data_AF-A0A0B7A108-F1
#
_entry.id   AF-A0A0B7A108-F1
#
_cell.length_a   1.000
_cell.length_b   1.000
_cell.length_c   1.000
_cell.angle_alpha   90.00
_cell.angle_beta   90.00
_cell.angle_gamma   90.00
#
_symmetry.space_group_name_H-M   'P 1'
#
loop_
_entity.id
_entity.type
_entity.pdbx_description
1 polymer ?
#
loop_
_entity_poly.entity_id
_entity_poly.type
_entity_poly.pdbx_seq_one_letter_code
_entity_poly.pdbx_strand_id
1 'polypeptide(L)'
;NSKHYFRAAKAYLELGQLDKAEETNLQSLEYCLDQLQREAILQQGQEILAKSRMTKVRQNDVSSGSEEREIDTAQLQYTRLTCEGFRMYLSGAYSQAVEQFKSALNILSRPEGLTIEDDELMVVWFVYGISCVKSGNTRNLQTAVEKFNAIIARTDTFPAAYYGLGLTHMAFKRYKDAEEALMLGLKRIKEVKERKVYVWPQTDKTIDETDVTIVAKLMEDMLKECKHPPKPDAICKFHAETDNSKREIYISDPDYKGHICIKCRADCSIEFHAQCWKPSENQTRGKHNWKEILDTQCPTPGCWGLISEIFICRPDQEKSLKLSSQSDPKPKSQQPLRPKLKMKSDSASKIERKMEKKKQKMEKKQEAQ
;
A
#
# COMPACT_ATOMS: atom_id res chain seq x y z
N ASN A 1 -22.22 -28.53 -3.87
CA ASN A 1 -23.15 -27.62 -3.15
C ASN A 1 -23.95 -28.25 -2.02
N SER A 2 -24.71 -29.34 -2.20
CA SER A 2 -25.55 -29.94 -1.12
C SER A 2 -24.83 -30.18 0.22
N LYS A 3 -23.59 -30.69 0.22
CA LYS A 3 -22.84 -30.94 1.47
C LYS A 3 -22.56 -29.66 2.30
N HIS A 4 -22.43 -28.51 1.65
CA HIS A 4 -22.20 -27.23 2.34
C HIS A 4 -23.48 -26.73 3.00
N TYR A 5 -24.59 -26.76 2.26
CA TYR A 5 -25.91 -26.43 2.80
C TYR A 5 -26.32 -27.38 3.94
N PHE A 6 -26.01 -28.68 3.84
CA PHE A 6 -26.26 -29.64 4.92
C PHE A 6 -25.53 -29.27 6.22
N ARG A 7 -24.23 -28.95 6.12
CA ARG A 7 -23.42 -28.54 7.28
C ARG A 7 -23.85 -27.18 7.84
N ALA A 8 -24.16 -26.23 6.98
CA ALA A 8 -24.65 -24.91 7.38
C ALA A 8 -26.02 -25.01 8.08
N ALA A 9 -26.93 -25.84 7.56
CA ALA A 9 -28.21 -26.11 8.21
C ALA A 9 -28.05 -26.76 9.59
N LYS A 10 -27.08 -27.67 9.74
CA LYS A 10 -26.75 -28.26 11.05
C LYS A 10 -26.22 -27.22 12.04
N ALA A 11 -25.33 -26.33 11.58
CA ALA A 11 -24.83 -25.24 12.41
C ALA A 11 -25.96 -24.29 12.83
N TYR A 12 -26.86 -23.91 11.91
CA TYR A 12 -28.03 -23.10 12.26
C TYR A 12 -28.97 -23.81 13.25
N LEU A 13 -29.12 -25.13 13.14
CA LEU A 13 -29.91 -25.95 14.06
C LEU A 13 -29.32 -25.99 15.47
N GLU A 14 -28.00 -26.17 15.59
CA GLU A 14 -27.28 -26.15 16.87
C GLU A 14 -27.32 -24.76 17.52
N LEU A 15 -27.36 -23.70 16.70
CA LEU A 15 -27.51 -22.30 17.11
C LEU A 15 -28.96 -21.88 17.39
N GLY A 16 -29.95 -22.78 17.22
CA GLY A 16 -31.36 -22.48 17.45
C GLY A 16 -32.00 -21.53 16.41
N GLN A 17 -31.32 -21.26 15.29
CA GLN A 17 -31.84 -20.44 14.20
C GLN A 17 -32.69 -21.29 13.25
N LEU A 18 -33.86 -21.68 13.72
CA LEU A 18 -34.64 -22.77 13.11
C LEU A 18 -35.15 -22.46 11.70
N ASP A 19 -35.55 -21.21 11.42
CA ASP A 19 -36.02 -20.82 10.07
C ASP A 19 -34.87 -20.86 9.04
N LYS A 20 -33.68 -20.36 9.43
CA LYS A 20 -32.47 -20.44 8.59
C LYS A 20 -31.99 -21.87 8.44
N ALA A 21 -32.07 -22.68 9.51
CA ALA A 21 -31.77 -24.10 9.46
C ALA A 21 -32.68 -24.82 8.47
N GLU A 22 -33.99 -24.53 8.50
CA GLU A 22 -34.99 -25.11 7.61
C GLU A 22 -34.75 -24.71 6.14
N GLU A 23 -34.61 -23.42 5.86
CA GLU A 23 -34.35 -22.90 4.51
C GLU A 23 -33.06 -23.48 3.92
N THR A 24 -31.99 -23.49 4.71
CA THR A 24 -30.68 -24.00 4.29
C THR A 24 -30.74 -25.53 4.12
N ASN A 25 -31.54 -26.24 4.91
CA ASN A 25 -31.71 -27.69 4.77
C ASN A 25 -32.54 -28.04 3.51
N LEU A 26 -33.51 -27.20 3.14
CA LEU A 26 -34.26 -27.33 1.88
C LEU A 26 -33.36 -27.07 0.66
N GLN A 27 -32.52 -26.04 0.70
CA GLN A 27 -31.50 -25.80 -0.32
C GLN A 27 -30.53 -26.99 -0.42
N SER A 28 -30.14 -27.58 0.72
CA SER A 28 -29.32 -28.79 0.73
C SER A 28 -29.99 -29.95 -0.02
N LEU A 29 -31.30 -30.13 0.15
CA LEU A 29 -32.10 -31.16 -0.49
C LEU A 29 -32.24 -30.91 -2.00
N GLU A 30 -32.43 -29.66 -2.40
CA GLU A 30 -32.55 -29.24 -3.80
C GLU A 30 -31.28 -29.55 -4.62
N TYR A 31 -30.11 -29.30 -4.04
CA TYR A 31 -28.82 -29.57 -4.70
C TYR A 31 -28.30 -31.01 -4.50
N CYS A 32 -29.10 -31.92 -3.90
CA CYS A 32 -28.66 -33.27 -3.57
C CYS A 32 -28.96 -34.26 -4.70
N LEU A 33 -27.92 -34.85 -5.29
CA LEU A 33 -28.02 -35.86 -6.35
C LEU A 33 -27.80 -37.30 -5.84
N ASP A 34 -27.34 -37.46 -4.60
CA ASP A 34 -26.99 -38.76 -4.00
C ASP A 34 -28.11 -39.24 -3.06
N GLN A 35 -28.52 -40.51 -3.20
CA GLN A 35 -29.68 -41.05 -2.49
C GLN A 35 -29.41 -41.27 -0.99
N LEU A 36 -28.19 -41.68 -0.62
CA LEU A 36 -27.78 -41.86 0.78
C LEU A 36 -27.67 -40.53 1.51
N GLN A 37 -27.08 -39.51 0.86
CA GLN A 37 -26.99 -38.17 1.42
C GLN A 37 -28.37 -37.51 1.57
N ARG A 38 -29.32 -37.83 0.67
CA ARG A 38 -30.69 -37.32 0.73
C ARG A 38 -31.42 -37.76 2.00
N GLU A 39 -31.23 -39.01 2.43
CA GLU A 39 -31.84 -39.53 3.66
C GLU A 39 -31.34 -38.78 4.91
N ALA A 40 -30.03 -38.50 4.99
CA ALA A 40 -29.44 -37.73 6.07
C ALA A 40 -29.99 -36.29 6.14
N ILE A 41 -30.19 -35.64 4.98
CA ILE A 41 -30.77 -34.29 4.89
C ILE A 41 -32.23 -34.29 5.34
N LEU A 42 -33.01 -35.31 4.96
CA LEU A 42 -34.39 -35.47 5.40
C LEU A 42 -34.51 -35.69 6.90
N GLN A 43 -33.63 -36.51 7.49
CA GLN A 43 -33.58 -36.74 8.93
C GLN A 43 -33.24 -35.46 9.70
N GLN A 44 -32.26 -34.69 9.23
CA GLN A 44 -31.94 -33.38 9.80
C GLN A 44 -33.12 -32.40 9.68
N GLY A 45 -33.86 -32.45 8.58
CA GLY A 45 -35.10 -31.67 8.39
C GLY A 45 -36.17 -32.00 9.42
N GLN A 46 -36.35 -33.27 9.75
CA GLN A 46 -37.28 -33.71 10.80
C GLN A 46 -36.85 -33.22 12.18
N GLU A 47 -35.55 -33.20 12.48
CA GLU A 47 -35.02 -32.66 13.74
C GLU A 47 -35.28 -31.14 13.86
N ILE A 48 -35.06 -30.39 12.77
CA ILE A 48 -35.35 -28.95 12.70
C ILE A 48 -36.83 -28.70 12.99
N LEU A 49 -37.73 -29.40 12.31
CA LEU A 49 -39.18 -29.25 12.50
C LEU A 49 -39.64 -29.64 13.90
N ALA A 50 -39.05 -30.69 14.49
CA ALA A 50 -39.34 -31.10 15.87
C ALA A 50 -38.94 -30.00 16.86
N LYS A 51 -37.74 -29.43 16.72
CA LYS A 51 -37.29 -28.30 17.55
C LYS A 51 -38.16 -27.06 17.34
N SER A 52 -38.59 -26.75 16.11
CA SER A 52 -39.48 -25.61 15.82
C SER A 52 -40.84 -25.73 16.50
N ARG A 53 -41.39 -26.93 16.58
CA ARG A 53 -42.65 -27.19 17.30
C ARG A 53 -42.48 -27.01 18.81
N MET A 54 -41.37 -27.48 19.38
CA MET A 54 -41.10 -27.30 20.82
C MET A 54 -40.88 -25.83 21.21
N THR A 55 -40.26 -25.03 20.33
CA THR A 55 -40.05 -23.59 20.55
C THR A 55 -41.36 -22.80 20.47
N LYS A 56 -42.25 -23.12 19.52
CA LYS A 56 -43.58 -22.49 19.41
C LYS A 56 -44.49 -22.80 20.59
N VAL A 57 -44.42 -24.01 21.15
CA VAL A 57 -45.15 -24.38 22.36
C VAL A 57 -44.64 -23.58 23.58
N ARG A 58 -43.32 -23.34 23.69
CA ARG A 58 -42.73 -22.50 24.74
C ARG A 58 -43.03 -21.00 24.61
N GLN A 59 -43.15 -20.47 23.39
CA GLN A 59 -43.46 -19.06 23.16
C GLN A 59 -44.90 -18.67 23.53
N ASN A 60 -45.85 -19.61 23.47
CA ASN A 60 -47.24 -19.35 23.89
C ASN A 60 -47.39 -19.19 25.41
N ASP A 61 -46.46 -19.71 26.22
CA ASP A 61 -46.48 -19.57 27.69
C ASP A 61 -45.82 -18.29 28.19
N VAL A 62 -45.13 -17.52 27.32
CA VAL A 62 -44.35 -16.33 27.71
C VAL A 62 -44.70 -15.14 26.83
N SER A 63 -45.98 -14.77 26.80
CA SER A 63 -46.40 -13.48 26.23
C SER A 63 -46.20 -12.36 27.26
N SER A 64 -44.95 -11.91 27.42
CA SER A 64 -44.67 -10.54 27.90
C SER A 64 -43.27 -10.08 27.48
N GLY A 65 -43.25 -9.27 26.41
CA GLY A 65 -42.25 -8.26 26.05
C GLY A 65 -40.77 -8.51 26.37
N SER A 66 -39.99 -8.85 25.35
CA SER A 66 -38.66 -8.25 25.14
C SER A 66 -38.19 -8.51 23.70
N GLU A 67 -37.68 -7.46 23.05
CA GLU A 67 -37.03 -7.52 21.74
C GLU A 67 -35.82 -8.48 21.81
N GLU A 68 -35.83 -9.54 21.00
CA GLU A 68 -34.69 -10.46 20.85
C GLU A 68 -33.53 -9.73 20.15
N ARG A 69 -32.56 -9.24 20.93
CA ARG A 69 -31.24 -8.87 20.40
C ARG A 69 -30.44 -10.16 20.18
N GLU A 70 -30.06 -10.44 18.93
CA GLU A 70 -29.07 -11.46 18.56
C GLU A 70 -27.82 -11.34 19.45
N ILE A 71 -27.46 -12.41 20.17
CA ILE A 71 -26.23 -12.46 20.95
C ILE A 71 -25.07 -12.71 19.97
N ASP A 72 -24.32 -11.66 19.65
CA ASP A 72 -23.19 -11.71 18.73
C ASP A 72 -21.97 -12.40 19.38
N THR A 73 -21.83 -13.72 19.18
CA THR A 73 -20.71 -14.50 19.74
C THR A 73 -19.39 -14.13 19.05
N ALA A 74 -18.27 -14.21 19.78
CA ALA A 74 -16.94 -13.91 19.23
C ALA A 74 -16.59 -14.76 17.99
N GLN A 75 -17.02 -16.03 17.95
CA GLN A 75 -16.85 -16.92 16.80
C GLN A 75 -17.60 -16.41 15.57
N LEU A 76 -18.86 -15.98 15.74
CA LEU A 76 -19.67 -15.48 14.63
C LEU A 76 -19.10 -14.19 14.07
N GLN A 77 -18.69 -13.27 14.96
CA GLN A 77 -18.01 -12.04 14.57
C GLN A 77 -16.73 -12.33 13.78
N TYR A 78 -15.87 -13.20 14.29
CA TYR A 78 -14.61 -13.58 13.64
C TYR A 78 -14.84 -14.18 12.25
N THR A 79 -15.82 -15.10 12.14
CA THR A 79 -16.20 -15.74 10.88
C THR A 79 -16.72 -14.72 9.87
N ARG A 80 -17.59 -13.80 10.29
CA ARG A 80 -18.11 -12.73 9.42
C ARG A 80 -16.99 -11.83 8.91
N LEU A 81 -16.14 -11.34 9.82
CA LEU A 81 -15.06 -10.40 9.49
C LEU A 81 -14.05 -11.02 8.50
N THR A 82 -13.68 -12.29 8.71
CA THR A 82 -12.74 -12.97 7.80
C THR A 82 -13.34 -13.24 6.42
N CYS A 83 -14.61 -13.66 6.35
CA CYS A 83 -15.36 -13.78 5.09
C CYS A 83 -15.48 -12.44 4.34
N GLU A 84 -15.85 -11.38 5.05
CA GLU A 84 -15.96 -10.03 4.46
C GLU A 84 -14.59 -9.53 4.00
N GLY A 85 -13.54 -9.72 4.80
CA GLY A 85 -12.18 -9.38 4.43
C GLY A 85 -11.75 -10.07 3.14
N PHE A 86 -12.04 -11.35 2.98
CA PHE A 86 -11.80 -12.09 1.74
C PHE A 86 -12.58 -11.51 0.55
N ARG A 87 -13.88 -11.22 0.71
CA ARG A 87 -14.69 -10.62 -0.37
C ARG A 87 -14.16 -9.26 -0.80
N MET A 88 -13.77 -8.42 0.16
CA MET A 88 -13.17 -7.10 -0.12
C MET A 88 -11.80 -7.24 -0.79
N TYR A 89 -11.02 -8.25 -0.41
CA TYR A 89 -9.74 -8.52 -1.07
C TYR A 89 -9.94 -8.89 -2.55
N LEU A 90 -10.87 -9.81 -2.84
CA LEU A 90 -11.18 -10.23 -4.21
C LEU A 90 -11.75 -9.11 -5.09
N SER A 91 -12.51 -8.17 -4.51
CA SER A 91 -13.03 -7.02 -5.25
C SER A 91 -11.99 -5.91 -5.48
N GLY A 92 -10.76 -6.08 -4.95
CA GLY A 92 -9.71 -5.07 -5.02
C GLY A 92 -9.84 -3.95 -3.98
N ALA A 93 -10.81 -4.04 -3.07
CA ALA A 93 -11.03 -3.09 -1.98
C ALA A 93 -10.09 -3.36 -0.79
N TYR A 94 -8.77 -3.32 -1.05
CA TYR A 94 -7.74 -3.77 -0.10
C TYR A 94 -7.76 -3.00 1.23
N SER A 95 -8.02 -1.69 1.22
CA SER A 95 -8.11 -0.91 2.46
C SER A 95 -9.26 -1.37 3.36
N GLN A 96 -10.39 -1.79 2.77
CA GLN A 96 -11.50 -2.35 3.54
C GLN A 96 -11.16 -3.76 4.03
N ALA A 97 -10.52 -4.58 3.19
CA ALA A 97 -10.04 -5.91 3.59
C ALA A 97 -9.11 -5.85 4.81
N VAL A 98 -8.18 -4.88 4.83
CA VAL A 98 -7.28 -4.60 5.96
C VAL A 98 -8.08 -4.35 7.25
N GLU A 99 -9.08 -3.48 7.23
CA GLU A 99 -9.87 -3.18 8.44
C GLU A 99 -10.66 -4.39 8.94
N GLN A 100 -11.17 -5.23 8.03
CA GLN A 100 -11.89 -6.46 8.39
C GLN A 100 -10.97 -7.47 9.06
N PHE A 101 -9.81 -7.78 8.45
CA PHE A 101 -8.85 -8.73 9.02
C PHE A 101 -8.23 -8.20 10.31
N LYS A 102 -7.97 -6.90 10.41
CA LYS A 102 -7.52 -6.27 11.66
C LYS A 102 -8.55 -6.45 12.77
N SER A 103 -9.83 -6.24 12.48
CA SER A 103 -10.91 -6.43 13.44
C SER A 103 -11.03 -7.89 13.86
N ALA A 104 -10.85 -8.84 12.93
CA ALA A 104 -10.81 -10.27 13.25
C ALA A 104 -9.65 -10.61 14.21
N LEU A 105 -8.45 -10.10 13.95
CA LEU A 105 -7.29 -10.29 14.84
C LEU A 105 -7.46 -9.64 16.22
N ASN A 106 -8.20 -8.53 16.31
CA ASN A 106 -8.53 -7.89 17.57
C ASN A 106 -9.45 -8.76 18.44
N ILE A 107 -10.32 -9.59 17.85
CA ILE A 107 -11.14 -10.54 18.61
C ILE A 107 -10.26 -11.61 19.25
N LEU A 108 -9.29 -12.14 18.49
CA LEU A 108 -8.37 -13.17 18.98
C LEU A 108 -7.44 -12.67 20.08
N SER A 109 -7.13 -11.37 20.08
CA SER A 109 -6.17 -10.77 21.02
C SER A 109 -6.80 -10.41 22.39
N ARG A 110 -8.11 -10.59 22.57
CA ARG A 110 -8.79 -10.31 23.85
C ARG A 110 -8.52 -11.41 24.87
N PRO A 111 -8.47 -11.11 26.18
CA PRO A 111 -8.31 -12.13 27.23
C PRO A 111 -9.42 -13.21 27.23
N GLU A 112 -10.64 -12.81 26.90
CA GLU A 112 -11.82 -13.68 26.69
C GLU A 112 -12.02 -14.00 25.19
N GLY A 113 -10.96 -13.84 24.41
CA GLY A 113 -10.96 -13.97 22.96
C GLY A 113 -11.18 -15.41 22.51
N LEU A 114 -11.55 -15.54 21.23
CA LEU A 114 -11.63 -16.84 20.60
C LEU A 114 -10.23 -17.44 20.46
N THR A 115 -10.06 -18.67 20.93
CA THR A 115 -8.85 -19.47 20.66
C THR A 115 -9.02 -20.19 19.32
N ILE A 116 -8.04 -20.01 18.43
CA ILE A 116 -7.97 -20.71 17.14
C ILE A 116 -6.67 -21.51 17.04
N GLU A 117 -6.60 -22.41 16.07
CA GLU A 117 -5.37 -23.16 15.80
C GLU A 117 -4.26 -22.25 15.27
N ASP A 118 -3.01 -22.64 15.54
CA ASP A 118 -1.83 -21.87 15.12
C ASP A 118 -1.74 -21.73 13.60
N ASP A 119 -2.08 -22.79 12.85
CA ASP A 119 -2.13 -22.78 11.38
C ASP A 119 -3.15 -21.73 10.87
N GLU A 120 -4.34 -21.65 11.49
CA GLU A 120 -5.36 -20.66 11.15
C GLU A 120 -4.90 -19.23 11.49
N LEU A 121 -4.24 -19.03 12.63
CA LEU A 121 -3.70 -17.72 13.01
C LEU A 121 -2.64 -17.23 12.01
N MET A 122 -1.74 -18.12 11.57
CA MET A 122 -0.72 -17.79 10.56
C MET A 122 -1.34 -17.42 9.22
N VAL A 123 -2.38 -18.15 8.78
CA VAL A 123 -3.14 -17.80 7.58
C VAL A 123 -3.76 -16.41 7.70
N VAL A 124 -4.38 -16.08 8.85
CA VAL A 124 -5.01 -14.76 9.05
C VAL A 124 -3.97 -13.65 9.06
N TRP A 125 -2.81 -13.86 9.69
CA TRP A 125 -1.69 -12.92 9.61
C TRP A 125 -1.18 -12.75 8.19
N PHE A 126 -1.10 -13.84 7.42
CA PHE A 126 -0.63 -13.80 6.04
C PHE A 126 -1.58 -13.00 5.14
N VAL A 127 -2.87 -13.31 5.14
CA VAL A 127 -3.86 -12.60 4.31
C VAL A 127 -4.05 -11.15 4.74
N TYR A 128 -3.93 -10.85 6.03
CA TYR A 128 -3.89 -9.49 6.54
C TYR A 128 -2.65 -8.74 6.02
N GLY A 129 -1.47 -9.37 6.10
CA GLY A 129 -0.21 -8.83 5.59
C GLY A 129 -0.27 -8.55 4.09
N ILE A 130 -0.75 -9.49 3.28
CA ILE A 130 -0.88 -9.30 1.83
C ILE A 130 -1.89 -8.20 1.50
N SER A 131 -3.02 -8.13 2.21
CA SER A 131 -3.99 -7.03 2.07
C SER A 131 -3.35 -5.68 2.39
N CYS A 132 -2.52 -5.63 3.43
CA CYS A 132 -1.74 -4.45 3.79
C CYS A 132 -0.77 -4.04 2.67
N VAL A 133 -0.06 -4.98 2.06
CA VAL A 133 0.83 -4.69 0.92
C VAL A 133 0.07 -4.11 -0.26
N LYS A 134 -1.05 -4.74 -0.63
CA LYS A 134 -1.88 -4.30 -1.77
C LYS A 134 -2.53 -2.93 -1.53
N SER A 135 -2.75 -2.54 -0.28
CA SER A 135 -3.27 -1.20 0.06
C SER A 135 -2.25 -0.06 -0.15
N GLY A 136 -0.95 -0.38 -0.21
CA GLY A 136 0.11 0.51 -0.68
C GLY A 136 0.54 1.66 0.25
N ASN A 137 -0.16 1.93 1.36
CA ASN A 137 0.27 3.00 2.27
C ASN A 137 1.37 2.55 3.25
N THR A 138 2.19 3.50 3.67
CA THR A 138 3.39 3.29 4.51
C THR A 138 3.12 2.56 5.81
N ARG A 139 2.03 2.91 6.51
CA ARG A 139 1.67 2.28 7.81
C ARG A 139 1.28 0.82 7.62
N ASN A 140 0.50 0.53 6.59
CA ASN A 140 0.08 -0.83 6.28
C ASN A 140 1.26 -1.67 5.82
N LEU A 141 2.17 -1.11 5.02
CA LEU A 141 3.41 -1.80 4.65
C LEU A 141 4.29 -2.13 5.87
N GLN A 142 4.42 -1.23 6.85
CA GLN A 142 5.10 -1.54 8.12
C GLN A 142 4.41 -2.69 8.86
N THR A 143 3.08 -2.65 8.94
CA THR A 143 2.28 -3.73 9.53
C THR A 143 2.51 -5.07 8.82
N ALA A 144 2.60 -5.06 7.48
CA ALA A 144 2.88 -6.26 6.71
C ALA A 144 4.25 -6.88 7.07
N VAL A 145 5.30 -6.05 7.16
CA VAL A 145 6.63 -6.51 7.64
C VAL A 145 6.52 -7.18 9.02
N GLU A 146 5.82 -6.56 9.97
CA GLU A 146 5.62 -7.12 11.31
C GLU A 146 4.92 -8.48 11.26
N LYS A 147 3.86 -8.62 10.45
CA LYS A 147 3.10 -9.88 10.35
C LYS A 147 3.88 -10.99 9.66
N PHE A 148 4.59 -10.69 8.58
CA PHE A 148 5.41 -11.71 7.91
C PHE A 148 6.57 -12.17 8.80
N ASN A 149 7.25 -11.23 9.49
CA ASN A 149 8.28 -11.60 10.46
C ASN A 149 7.72 -12.41 11.64
N ALA A 150 6.51 -12.11 12.11
CA ALA A 150 5.86 -12.90 13.16
C ALA A 150 5.59 -14.35 12.71
N ILE A 151 5.18 -14.57 11.46
CA ILE A 151 5.01 -15.91 10.90
C ILE A 151 6.38 -16.61 10.79
N ILE A 152 7.39 -15.95 10.21
CA ILE A 152 8.74 -16.50 10.04
C ILE A 152 9.37 -16.89 11.38
N ALA A 153 9.17 -16.09 12.43
CA ALA A 153 9.68 -16.39 13.76
C ALA A 153 8.96 -17.57 14.43
N ARG A 154 7.71 -17.85 14.03
CA ARG A 154 6.88 -18.90 14.63
C ARG A 154 7.05 -20.25 13.95
N THR A 155 7.32 -20.29 12.65
CA THR A 155 7.40 -21.53 11.88
C THR A 155 8.36 -21.47 10.70
N ASP A 156 9.03 -22.58 10.42
CA ASP A 156 9.80 -22.78 9.19
C ASP A 156 8.96 -23.37 8.04
N THR A 157 7.70 -23.77 8.31
CA THR A 157 6.84 -24.48 7.35
C THR A 157 5.95 -23.58 6.49
N PHE A 158 6.05 -22.25 6.67
CA PHE A 158 5.23 -21.26 5.97
C PHE A 158 6.09 -20.35 5.07
N PRO A 159 6.69 -20.89 3.99
CA PRO A 159 7.62 -20.13 3.14
C PRO A 159 6.97 -18.92 2.45
N ALA A 160 5.64 -18.91 2.30
CA ALA A 160 4.88 -17.79 1.77
C ALA A 160 5.14 -16.48 2.53
N ALA A 161 5.46 -16.54 3.82
CA ALA A 161 5.78 -15.34 4.59
C ALA A 161 7.03 -14.60 4.07
N TYR A 162 8.04 -15.33 3.59
CA TYR A 162 9.21 -14.71 2.95
C TYR A 162 8.86 -14.02 1.63
N TYR A 163 7.91 -14.60 0.88
CA TYR A 163 7.40 -13.98 -0.35
C TYR A 163 6.66 -12.68 -0.02
N GLY A 164 5.77 -12.71 0.97
CA GLY A 164 5.08 -11.52 1.47
C GLY A 164 6.06 -10.44 1.94
N LEU A 165 7.11 -10.83 2.65
CA LEU A 165 8.17 -9.92 3.10
C LEU A 165 8.92 -9.29 1.93
N GLY A 166 9.36 -10.09 0.95
CA GLY A 166 9.99 -9.60 -0.27
C GLY A 166 9.10 -8.62 -1.04
N LEU A 167 7.82 -8.94 -1.18
CA LEU A 167 6.83 -8.09 -1.86
C LEU A 167 6.68 -6.74 -1.14
N THR A 168 6.69 -6.78 0.20
CA THR A 168 6.62 -5.57 1.02
C THR A 168 7.86 -4.70 0.86
N HIS A 169 9.06 -5.30 0.85
CA HIS A 169 10.31 -4.54 0.64
C HIS A 169 10.39 -3.94 -0.77
N MET A 170 9.92 -4.64 -1.80
CA MET A 170 9.82 -4.08 -3.15
C MET A 170 8.81 -2.92 -3.23
N ALA A 171 7.68 -3.00 -2.52
CA ALA A 171 6.73 -1.90 -2.41
C ALA A 171 7.37 -0.66 -1.76
N PHE A 172 8.26 -0.88 -0.79
CA PHE A 172 9.12 0.15 -0.20
C PHE A 172 10.37 0.52 -1.03
N LYS A 173 10.54 -0.01 -2.24
CA LYS A 173 11.74 0.23 -3.08
C LYS A 173 13.07 -0.18 -2.44
N ARG A 174 13.03 -1.07 -1.46
CA ARG A 174 14.20 -1.65 -0.77
C ARG A 174 14.57 -2.97 -1.44
N TYR A 175 15.06 -2.90 -2.66
CA TYR A 175 15.28 -4.09 -3.50
C TYR A 175 16.32 -5.05 -2.93
N LYS A 176 17.34 -4.54 -2.20
CA LYS A 176 18.33 -5.39 -1.50
C LYS A 176 17.69 -6.22 -0.38
N ASP A 177 16.93 -5.57 0.51
CA ASP A 177 16.19 -6.26 1.58
C ASP A 177 15.22 -7.30 0.99
N ALA A 178 14.56 -6.95 -0.12
CA ALA A 178 13.70 -7.87 -0.84
C ALA A 178 14.48 -9.08 -1.37
N GLU A 179 15.64 -8.87 -1.99
CA GLU A 179 16.49 -9.93 -2.50
C GLU A 179 16.90 -10.91 -1.39
N GLU A 180 17.35 -10.39 -0.24
CA GLU A 180 17.73 -11.19 0.92
C GLU A 180 16.57 -12.05 1.44
N ALA A 181 15.39 -11.44 1.61
CA ALA A 181 14.19 -12.15 2.07
C ALA A 181 13.77 -13.27 1.09
N LEU A 182 13.77 -12.98 -0.21
CA LEU A 182 13.39 -13.94 -1.25
C LEU A 182 14.39 -15.09 -1.38
N MET A 183 15.69 -14.81 -1.32
CA MET A 183 16.73 -15.85 -1.34
C MET A 183 16.61 -16.77 -0.12
N LEU A 184 16.36 -16.20 1.06
CA LEU A 184 16.13 -16.98 2.27
C LEU A 184 14.85 -17.83 2.16
N GLY A 185 13.77 -17.27 1.61
CA GLY A 185 12.54 -18.00 1.32
C GLY A 185 12.74 -19.20 0.41
N LEU A 186 13.45 -19.03 -0.72
CA LEU A 186 13.78 -20.12 -1.64
C LEU A 186 14.65 -21.19 -0.99
N LYS A 187 15.57 -20.80 -0.10
CA LYS A 187 16.35 -21.76 0.70
C LYS A 187 15.42 -22.57 1.61
N ARG A 188 14.50 -21.92 2.32
CA ARG A 188 13.54 -22.60 3.22
C ARG A 188 12.63 -23.57 2.46
N ILE A 189 12.16 -23.21 1.27
CA ILE A 189 11.34 -24.12 0.44
C ILE A 189 12.05 -25.46 0.17
N LYS A 190 13.38 -25.46 0.02
CA LYS A 190 14.17 -26.69 -0.17
C LYS A 190 14.28 -27.54 1.11
N GLU A 191 14.18 -26.90 2.27
CA GLU A 191 14.31 -27.54 3.59
C GLU A 191 12.96 -28.05 4.13
N VAL A 192 11.85 -27.47 3.67
CA VAL A 192 10.49 -27.86 4.09
C VAL A 192 10.15 -29.28 3.63
N LYS A 193 9.88 -30.16 4.60
CA LYS A 193 9.47 -31.55 4.36
C LYS A 193 7.97 -31.67 4.07
N GLU A 194 7.16 -30.88 4.76
CA GLU A 194 5.71 -30.93 4.67
C GLU A 194 5.18 -29.79 3.79
N ARG A 195 4.60 -30.14 2.64
CA ARG A 195 4.09 -29.17 1.67
C ARG A 195 2.59 -28.97 1.92
N LYS A 196 2.28 -28.07 2.84
CA LYS A 196 0.89 -27.67 3.12
C LYS A 196 0.47 -26.56 2.16
N VAL A 197 -0.74 -26.67 1.62
CA VAL A 197 -1.42 -25.59 0.91
C VAL A 197 -2.54 -25.10 1.81
N TYR A 198 -2.55 -23.81 2.09
CA TYR A 198 -3.55 -23.20 2.97
C TYR A 198 -4.70 -22.62 2.15
N VAL A 199 -5.86 -22.49 2.80
CA VAL A 199 -7.06 -21.89 2.21
C VAL A 199 -7.36 -20.56 2.87
N TRP A 200 -8.05 -19.68 2.14
CA TRP A 200 -8.57 -18.45 2.71
C TRP A 200 -9.54 -18.77 3.86
N PRO A 201 -9.47 -18.04 4.99
CA PRO A 201 -10.30 -18.33 6.15
C PRO A 201 -11.77 -18.43 5.78
N GLN A 202 -12.45 -19.47 6.28
CA GLN A 202 -13.90 -19.69 6.08
C GLN A 202 -14.31 -19.93 4.61
N THR A 203 -13.37 -20.34 3.75
CA THR A 203 -13.63 -20.67 2.34
C THR A 203 -12.94 -21.96 1.91
N ASP A 204 -13.23 -22.43 0.69
CA ASP A 204 -12.54 -23.51 0.00
C ASP A 204 -11.47 -23.01 -0.99
N LYS A 205 -11.26 -21.69 -1.08
CA LYS A 205 -10.30 -21.10 -2.01
C LYS A 205 -8.90 -21.26 -1.48
N THR A 206 -8.02 -21.86 -2.26
CA THR A 206 -6.59 -21.93 -1.96
C THR A 206 -5.96 -20.54 -1.96
N ILE A 207 -4.96 -20.38 -1.10
CA ILE A 207 -4.03 -19.25 -1.17
C ILE A 207 -2.87 -19.73 -2.02
N ASP A 208 -2.88 -19.36 -3.30
CA ASP A 208 -1.91 -19.86 -4.29
C ASP A 208 -0.46 -19.61 -3.86
N GLU A 209 -0.19 -18.50 -3.18
CA GLU A 209 1.13 -18.17 -2.66
C GLU A 209 1.61 -19.07 -1.51
N THR A 210 0.77 -19.98 -1.02
CA THR A 210 1.17 -21.02 -0.05
C THR A 210 1.53 -22.34 -0.71
N ASP A 211 1.20 -22.54 -1.98
CA ASP A 211 1.74 -23.66 -2.74
C ASP A 211 3.23 -23.43 -3.00
N VAL A 212 4.06 -24.36 -2.55
CA VAL A 212 5.52 -24.28 -2.61
C VAL A 212 6.07 -24.15 -4.03
N THR A 213 5.38 -24.68 -5.03
CA THR A 213 5.77 -24.61 -6.45
C THR A 213 5.44 -23.23 -7.01
N ILE A 214 4.24 -22.74 -6.70
CA ILE A 214 3.78 -21.42 -7.14
C ILE A 214 4.64 -20.33 -6.50
N VAL A 215 4.80 -20.38 -5.17
CA VAL A 215 5.55 -19.35 -4.44
C VAL A 215 7.03 -19.32 -4.79
N ALA A 216 7.66 -20.47 -5.05
CA ALA A 216 9.04 -20.52 -5.51
C ALA A 216 9.19 -19.76 -6.85
N LYS A 217 8.29 -20.02 -7.81
CA LYS A 217 8.29 -19.31 -9.09
C LYS A 217 8.07 -17.80 -8.92
N LEU A 218 7.11 -17.41 -8.07
CA LEU A 218 6.86 -15.99 -7.78
C LEU A 218 8.10 -15.31 -7.19
N MET A 219 8.77 -15.95 -6.23
CA MET A 219 10.01 -15.43 -5.64
C MET A 219 11.13 -15.31 -6.68
N GLU A 220 11.31 -16.31 -7.54
CA GLU A 220 12.32 -16.30 -8.61
C GLU A 220 12.07 -15.17 -9.63
N ASP A 221 10.81 -14.92 -9.99
CA ASP A 221 10.45 -13.83 -10.89
C ASP A 221 10.71 -12.46 -10.23
N MET A 222 10.37 -12.28 -8.96
CA MET A 222 10.67 -11.06 -8.21
C MET A 222 12.17 -10.82 -8.02
N LEU A 223 12.97 -11.88 -7.85
CA LEU A 223 14.42 -11.77 -7.74
C LEU A 223 15.06 -11.20 -9.01
N LYS A 224 14.46 -11.42 -10.20
CA LYS A 224 14.95 -10.81 -11.45
C LYS A 224 14.84 -9.29 -11.39
N GLU A 225 13.75 -8.76 -10.85
CA GLU A 225 13.55 -7.32 -10.65
C GLU A 225 14.49 -6.79 -9.57
N CYS A 226 14.68 -7.52 -8.46
CA CYS A 226 15.58 -7.08 -7.39
C CYS A 226 17.04 -6.97 -7.84
N LYS A 227 17.49 -7.83 -8.76
CA LYS A 227 18.83 -7.79 -9.37
C LYS A 227 19.00 -6.66 -10.39
N HIS A 228 17.91 -6.17 -10.94
CA HIS A 228 17.88 -5.11 -11.94
C HIS A 228 16.85 -4.04 -11.56
N PRO A 229 17.04 -3.37 -10.41
CA PRO A 229 16.06 -2.42 -9.93
C PRO A 229 15.97 -1.21 -10.88
N PRO A 230 14.83 -0.51 -10.91
CA PRO A 230 14.71 0.77 -11.60
C PRO A 230 15.83 1.72 -11.17
N LYS A 231 16.27 2.58 -12.09
CA LYS A 231 17.27 3.60 -11.75
C LYS A 231 16.72 4.51 -10.64
N PRO A 232 17.47 4.73 -9.54
CA PRO A 232 17.03 5.65 -8.50
C PRO A 232 17.05 7.10 -8.98
N ASP A 233 16.19 7.91 -8.37
CA ASP A 233 16.09 9.35 -8.66
C ASP A 233 17.32 10.11 -8.13
N ALA A 234 17.89 9.64 -7.02
CA ALA A 234 19.12 10.16 -6.44
C ALA A 234 19.83 9.08 -5.60
N ILE A 235 21.10 9.32 -5.27
CA ILE A 235 21.88 8.43 -4.39
C ILE A 235 22.38 9.25 -3.22
N CYS A 236 22.00 8.88 -2.00
CA CYS A 236 22.42 9.61 -0.81
C CYS A 236 23.91 9.44 -0.55
N LYS A 237 24.68 10.53 -0.62
CA LYS A 237 26.12 10.53 -0.37
C LYS A 237 26.49 10.14 1.05
N PHE A 238 25.65 10.44 2.05
CA PHE A 238 25.89 10.06 3.44
C PHE A 238 25.95 8.53 3.64
N HIS A 239 25.24 7.78 2.80
CA HIS A 239 25.23 6.31 2.83
C HIS A 239 26.13 5.71 1.75
N ALA A 240 27.02 6.49 1.13
CA ALA A 240 27.83 5.99 0.01
C ALA A 240 28.78 4.85 0.40
N GLU A 241 29.26 4.85 1.64
CA GLU A 241 30.22 3.86 2.18
C GLU A 241 29.53 2.74 2.96
N THR A 242 28.23 2.83 3.20
CA THR A 242 27.45 1.83 3.93
C THR A 242 26.62 1.02 2.96
N ASP A 243 26.49 -0.28 3.17
CA ASP A 243 25.52 -1.13 2.44
C ASP A 243 24.08 -0.94 2.97
N ASN A 244 23.72 0.30 3.28
CA ASN A 244 22.40 0.64 3.79
C ASN A 244 21.40 0.52 2.65
N SER A 245 20.35 -0.29 2.82
CA SER A 245 19.26 -0.45 1.85
C SER A 245 18.46 0.83 1.59
N LYS A 246 18.68 1.86 2.40
CA LYS A 246 18.17 3.23 2.21
C LYS A 246 19.22 4.15 1.60
N ARG A 247 20.14 3.66 0.79
CA ARG A 247 21.11 4.51 0.08
C ARG A 247 20.49 5.15 -1.15
N GLU A 248 19.79 4.34 -1.95
CA GLU A 248 19.06 4.79 -3.12
C GLU A 248 17.82 5.61 -2.71
N ILE A 249 17.57 6.72 -3.40
CA ILE A 249 16.39 7.56 -3.20
C ILE A 249 15.44 7.31 -4.37
N TYR A 250 14.24 6.82 -4.05
CA TYR A 250 13.13 6.73 -4.98
C TYR A 250 12.04 7.70 -4.52
N ILE A 251 11.66 8.66 -5.37
CA ILE A 251 10.56 9.59 -5.10
C ILE A 251 9.22 8.82 -5.01
N SER A 252 9.16 7.66 -5.69
CA SER A 252 8.03 6.73 -5.64
C SER A 252 7.99 5.86 -4.38
N ASP A 253 8.97 5.96 -3.47
CA ASP A 253 8.93 5.24 -2.19
C ASP A 253 7.75 5.78 -1.33
N PRO A 254 6.85 4.90 -0.84
CA PRO A 254 5.78 5.30 0.06
C PRO A 254 6.25 6.09 1.30
N ASP A 255 7.48 5.88 1.77
CA ASP A 255 8.02 6.60 2.93
C ASP A 255 8.96 7.77 2.58
N TYR A 256 8.99 8.20 1.32
CA TYR A 256 9.81 9.31 0.85
C TYR A 256 9.53 10.61 1.60
N LYS A 257 10.55 11.14 2.29
CA LYS A 257 10.47 12.39 3.10
C LYS A 257 11.14 13.60 2.44
N GLY A 258 11.53 13.48 1.17
CA GLY A 258 12.31 14.50 0.49
C GLY A 258 13.80 14.20 0.44
N HIS A 259 14.48 14.89 -0.47
CA HIS A 259 15.94 14.86 -0.60
C HIS A 259 16.46 16.25 -0.96
N ILE A 260 17.76 16.46 -0.78
CA ILE A 260 18.46 17.71 -1.05
C ILE A 260 19.54 17.42 -2.09
N CYS A 261 19.62 18.25 -3.12
CA CYS A 261 20.69 18.22 -4.11
C CYS A 261 21.49 19.52 -4.01
N ILE A 262 22.82 19.40 -3.93
CA ILE A 262 23.75 20.53 -3.81
C ILE A 262 24.62 20.53 -5.05
N LYS A 263 24.68 21.69 -5.71
CA LYS A 263 25.57 21.92 -6.85
C LYS A 263 26.60 22.99 -6.53
N CYS A 264 27.82 22.81 -7.02
CA CYS A 264 28.89 23.78 -6.88
C CYS A 264 29.33 24.33 -8.24
N ARG A 265 30.13 25.40 -8.22
CA ARG A 265 30.69 26.05 -9.42
C ARG A 265 31.72 25.21 -10.19
N ALA A 266 32.16 24.10 -9.61
CA ALA A 266 33.05 23.13 -10.24
C ALA A 266 32.29 21.85 -10.68
N ASP A 267 31.00 21.99 -11.01
CA ASP A 267 30.12 20.96 -11.57
C ASP A 267 29.90 19.70 -10.72
N CYS A 268 30.19 19.72 -9.42
CA CYS A 268 29.74 18.66 -8.53
C CYS A 268 28.21 18.72 -8.36
N SER A 269 27.57 17.55 -8.35
CA SER A 269 26.18 17.34 -7.90
C SER A 269 26.21 16.29 -6.79
N ILE A 270 25.67 16.62 -5.63
CA ILE A 270 25.68 15.74 -4.47
C ILE A 270 24.29 15.71 -3.85
N GLU A 271 23.75 14.50 -3.68
CA GLU A 271 22.41 14.30 -3.16
C GLU A 271 22.42 13.65 -1.76
N PHE A 272 21.43 14.02 -0.95
CA PHE A 272 21.22 13.50 0.40
C PHE A 272 19.73 13.31 0.66
N HIS A 273 19.32 12.30 1.43
CA HIS A 273 17.99 12.37 2.05
C HIS A 273 17.85 13.66 2.85
N ALA A 274 16.64 14.19 2.96
CA ALA A 274 16.38 15.41 3.72
C ALA A 274 16.90 15.33 5.18
N GLN A 275 16.91 14.13 5.76
CA GLN A 275 17.37 13.87 7.14
C GLN A 275 18.86 13.55 7.24
N CYS A 276 19.52 13.20 6.14
CA CYS A 276 20.94 12.83 6.11
C CYS A 276 21.86 14.03 5.93
N TRP A 277 21.34 15.15 5.40
CA TRP A 277 22.12 16.37 5.28
C TRP A 277 22.46 16.94 6.66
N LYS A 278 23.76 17.10 6.93
CA LYS A 278 24.29 17.81 8.10
C LYS A 278 25.36 18.79 7.61
N PRO A 279 25.19 20.11 7.83
CA PRO A 279 26.16 21.10 7.39
C PRO A 279 27.56 20.95 7.99
N SER A 280 27.69 20.26 9.14
CA SER A 280 28.96 19.92 9.80
C SER A 280 28.69 18.95 10.97
N GLU A 281 29.73 18.28 11.49
CA GLU A 281 29.64 17.32 12.61
C GLU A 281 29.15 17.93 13.94
N ASN A 282 29.19 19.26 14.11
CA ASN A 282 29.01 19.91 15.41
C ASN A 282 27.72 20.74 15.58
N GLN A 283 26.71 20.60 14.70
CA GLN A 283 25.45 21.34 14.86
C GLN A 283 24.27 20.42 15.16
N THR A 284 23.76 20.57 16.39
CA THR A 284 22.51 19.98 16.86
C THR A 284 21.34 20.40 15.97
N ARG A 285 20.34 19.50 15.87
CA ARG A 285 19.07 19.65 15.14
C ARG A 285 18.47 21.05 15.31
N GLY A 286 18.75 21.94 14.35
CA GLY A 286 18.24 23.31 14.29
C GLY A 286 17.86 23.67 12.86
N LYS A 287 16.98 24.66 12.69
CA LYS A 287 16.57 25.21 11.38
C LYS A 287 17.81 25.54 10.55
N HIS A 288 18.08 24.75 9.51
CA HIS A 288 19.18 25.02 8.59
C HIS A 288 18.97 26.38 7.92
N ASN A 289 19.91 27.32 8.12
CA ASN A 289 19.92 28.54 7.34
C ASN A 289 20.55 28.25 5.97
N TRP A 290 19.74 27.75 5.04
CA TRP A 290 20.20 27.37 3.70
C TRP A 290 20.91 28.50 2.93
N LYS A 291 20.64 29.76 3.29
CA LYS A 291 21.31 30.93 2.68
C LYS A 291 22.76 31.07 3.15
N GLU A 292 23.10 30.64 4.35
CA GLU A 292 24.47 30.68 4.88
C GLU A 292 25.35 29.58 4.30
N ILE A 293 24.74 28.53 3.72
CA ILE A 293 25.46 27.42 3.08
C ILE A 293 25.86 27.78 1.64
N LEU A 294 25.09 28.63 0.97
CA LEU A 294 25.46 29.15 -0.34
C LEU A 294 26.80 29.90 -0.23
N ASP A 295 27.61 29.81 -1.29
CA ASP A 295 28.97 30.37 -1.36
C ASP A 295 29.98 29.76 -0.37
N THR A 296 29.65 28.68 0.34
CA THR A 296 30.63 27.90 1.12
C THR A 296 31.33 26.83 0.26
N GLN A 297 32.42 26.25 0.77
CA GLN A 297 33.20 25.24 0.03
C GLN A 297 32.38 23.96 -0.20
N CYS A 298 32.51 23.40 -1.40
CA CYS A 298 31.89 22.12 -1.75
C CYS A 298 32.38 21.00 -0.82
N PRO A 299 31.49 20.16 -0.26
CA PRO A 299 31.88 19.09 0.64
C PRO A 299 32.48 17.87 -0.07
N THR A 300 32.58 17.88 -1.40
CA THR A 300 33.24 16.80 -2.16
C THR A 300 34.75 16.84 -1.91
N PRO A 301 35.38 15.74 -1.46
CA PRO A 301 36.83 15.68 -1.28
C PRO A 301 37.57 16.05 -2.57
N GLY A 302 38.52 16.97 -2.48
CA GLY A 302 39.32 17.46 -3.62
C GLY A 302 38.62 18.52 -4.50
N CYS A 303 37.39 18.92 -4.17
CA CYS A 303 36.70 20.01 -4.86
C CYS A 303 36.98 21.36 -4.19
N TRP A 304 37.28 22.36 -5.01
CA TRP A 304 37.55 23.75 -4.58
C TRP A 304 36.41 24.71 -4.94
N GLY A 305 35.35 24.19 -5.59
CA GLY A 305 34.20 24.99 -6.00
C GLY A 305 33.37 25.45 -4.80
N LEU A 306 32.77 26.63 -4.92
CA LEU A 306 31.78 27.11 -3.96
C LEU A 306 30.39 26.58 -4.32
N ILE A 307 29.57 26.30 -3.31
CA ILE A 307 28.17 25.89 -3.48
C ILE A 307 27.40 27.04 -4.14
N SER A 308 26.88 26.80 -5.35
CA SER A 308 26.14 27.79 -6.14
C SER A 308 24.64 27.59 -6.06
N GLU A 309 24.17 26.33 -5.98
CA GLU A 309 22.75 26.01 -5.99
C GLU A 309 22.42 24.90 -4.98
N ILE A 310 21.27 25.04 -4.33
CA ILE A 310 20.69 24.02 -3.45
C ILE A 310 19.24 23.79 -3.88
N PHE A 311 18.89 22.54 -4.16
CA PHE A 311 17.56 22.10 -4.50
C PHE A 311 16.98 21.29 -3.35
N ILE A 312 15.86 21.73 -2.80
CA ILE A 312 15.12 21.01 -1.75
C ILE A 312 13.89 20.38 -2.39
N CYS A 313 13.93 19.06 -2.55
CA CYS A 313 12.85 18.25 -3.10
C CYS A 313 11.98 17.72 -1.96
N ARG A 314 10.67 17.94 -2.02
CA ARG A 314 9.69 17.49 -1.01
C ARG A 314 8.67 16.56 -1.67
N PRO A 315 8.07 15.61 -0.92
CA PRO A 315 7.10 14.66 -1.48
C PRO A 315 5.89 15.36 -2.11
N ASP A 316 5.36 16.41 -1.47
CA ASP A 316 4.13 17.08 -1.91
C ASP A 316 4.37 18.24 -2.90
N GLN A 317 5.59 18.43 -3.39
CA GLN A 317 5.94 19.55 -4.27
C GLN A 317 6.52 19.06 -5.58
N GLU A 318 5.77 19.28 -6.67
CA GLU A 318 6.20 18.95 -8.04
C GLU A 318 7.47 19.69 -8.46
N LYS A 319 7.71 20.89 -7.89
CA LYS A 319 8.92 21.68 -8.14
C LYS A 319 9.76 21.76 -6.88
N SER A 320 11.03 21.39 -7.01
CA SER A 320 12.04 21.60 -5.98
C SER A 320 12.19 23.09 -5.66
N LEU A 321 12.31 23.43 -4.38
CA LEU A 321 12.70 24.78 -3.97
C LEU A 321 14.17 24.99 -4.33
N LYS A 322 14.44 25.91 -5.26
CA LYS A 322 15.79 26.30 -5.67
C LYS A 322 16.26 27.50 -4.87
N LEU A 323 17.40 27.35 -4.21
CA LEU A 323 18.18 28.43 -3.61
C LEU A 323 19.44 28.60 -4.44
N SER A 324 19.81 29.83 -4.77
CA SER A 324 21.00 30.12 -5.58
C SER A 324 21.81 31.24 -4.96
N SER A 325 23.12 31.19 -5.15
CA SER A 325 24.05 32.23 -4.72
C SER A 325 23.62 33.61 -5.24
N GLN A 326 23.82 34.65 -4.42
CA GLN A 326 23.62 36.03 -4.85
C GLN A 326 24.81 36.56 -5.66
N SER A 327 25.97 35.92 -5.54
CA SER A 327 27.19 36.29 -6.25
C SER A 327 27.29 35.64 -7.63
N ASP A 328 26.43 34.67 -7.94
CA ASP A 328 26.26 34.21 -9.32
C ASP A 328 25.59 35.32 -10.14
N PRO A 329 26.20 35.77 -11.26
CA PRO A 329 25.48 36.62 -12.19
C PRO A 329 24.27 35.81 -12.65
N LYS A 330 23.05 36.26 -12.29
CA LYS A 330 21.81 35.71 -12.85
C LYS A 330 22.10 35.46 -14.33
N PRO A 331 22.00 34.23 -14.86
CA PRO A 331 22.06 34.05 -16.29
C PRO A 331 20.95 34.95 -16.82
N LYS A 332 21.33 36.05 -17.46
CA LYS A 332 20.43 36.76 -18.36
C LYS A 332 19.91 35.63 -19.21
N SER A 333 18.63 35.30 -19.09
CA SER A 333 18.04 34.25 -19.90
C SER A 333 18.37 34.63 -21.34
N GLN A 334 19.39 34.01 -21.90
CA GLN A 334 19.51 33.83 -23.33
C GLN A 334 18.46 32.76 -23.61
N GLN A 335 17.18 33.17 -23.54
CA GLN A 335 16.30 32.75 -24.59
C GLN A 335 17.09 33.04 -25.86
N PRO A 336 17.26 32.07 -26.78
CA PRO A 336 17.65 32.45 -28.12
C PRO A 336 16.70 33.59 -28.48
N LEU A 337 17.25 34.79 -28.68
CA LEU A 337 16.52 35.85 -29.32
C LEU A 337 16.18 35.25 -30.68
N ARG A 338 15.00 34.60 -30.76
CA ARG A 338 14.34 34.40 -32.03
C ARG A 338 14.45 35.75 -32.70
N PRO A 339 15.04 35.85 -33.90
CA PRO A 339 15.09 37.10 -34.61
C PRO A 339 13.67 37.65 -34.56
N LYS A 340 13.46 38.76 -33.85
CA LYS A 340 12.20 39.50 -33.93
C LYS A 340 12.22 40.05 -35.35
N LEU A 341 11.77 39.24 -36.30
CA LEU A 341 11.16 39.74 -37.51
C LEU A 341 10.08 40.69 -37.00
N LYS A 342 10.37 42.00 -37.10
CA LYS A 342 9.38 43.04 -36.96
C LYS A 342 8.35 42.74 -38.02
N MET A 343 7.29 42.01 -37.67
CA MET A 343 6.09 41.98 -38.47
C MET A 343 5.63 43.44 -38.56
N LYS A 344 5.77 44.01 -39.75
CA LYS A 344 5.07 45.24 -40.09
C LYS A 344 3.60 44.92 -39.92
N SER A 345 2.91 45.69 -39.08
CA SER A 345 1.47 45.53 -38.89
C SER A 345 0.77 46.07 -40.14
N ASP A 346 0.39 45.18 -41.05
CA ASP A 346 -0.36 45.50 -42.27
C ASP A 346 -1.86 45.66 -42.01
N SER A 347 -2.25 46.33 -40.93
CA SER A 347 -3.66 46.75 -40.77
C SER A 347 -3.80 48.20 -41.23
N ALA A 348 -4.43 48.38 -42.39
CA ALA A 348 -4.72 49.69 -42.99
C ALA A 348 -5.33 50.68 -41.97
N SER A 349 -6.21 50.16 -41.09
CA SER A 349 -6.85 50.89 -40.00
C SER A 349 -5.89 51.54 -38.99
N LYS A 350 -4.69 50.98 -38.74
CA LYS A 350 -3.69 51.56 -37.84
C LYS A 350 -2.84 52.63 -38.54
N ILE A 351 -2.68 52.53 -39.86
CA ILE A 351 -1.95 53.51 -40.67
C ILE A 351 -2.83 54.76 -40.85
N GLU A 352 -4.11 54.60 -41.18
CA GLU A 352 -5.08 55.69 -41.27
C GLU A 352 -5.20 56.47 -39.97
N ARG A 353 -5.33 55.78 -38.83
CA ARG A 353 -5.43 56.42 -37.51
C ARG A 353 -4.16 57.20 -37.12
N LYS A 354 -3.01 56.87 -37.72
CA LYS A 354 -1.74 57.61 -37.56
C LYS A 354 -1.65 58.83 -38.48
N MET A 355 -2.13 58.71 -39.72
CA MET A 355 -2.23 59.83 -40.67
C MET A 355 -3.22 60.88 -40.16
N GLU A 356 -4.38 60.46 -39.67
CA GLU A 356 -5.43 61.31 -39.11
C GLU A 356 -4.94 62.12 -37.91
N LYS A 357 -4.24 61.46 -36.97
CA LYS A 357 -3.61 62.13 -35.82
C LYS A 357 -2.48 63.10 -36.20
N LYS A 358 -1.83 62.89 -37.35
CA LYS A 358 -0.83 63.83 -37.88
C LYS A 358 -1.49 65.04 -38.51
N LYS A 359 -2.58 64.85 -39.26
CA LYS A 359 -3.35 65.92 -39.89
C LYS A 359 -3.95 66.86 -38.84
N GLN A 360 -4.62 66.30 -37.82
CA GLN A 360 -5.17 67.05 -36.69
C GLN A 360 -4.12 67.83 -35.89
N LYS A 361 -2.86 67.36 -35.86
CA LYS A 361 -1.75 68.08 -35.21
C LYS A 361 -1.19 69.23 -36.07
N MET A 362 -1.31 69.15 -37.40
CA MET A 362 -0.92 70.25 -38.28
C MET A 362 -2.00 71.32 -38.35
N GLU A 363 -3.27 70.94 -38.41
CA GLU A 363 -4.40 71.89 -38.38
C GLU A 363 -4.41 72.70 -37.08
N LYS A 364 -4.23 72.05 -35.91
CA LYS A 364 -4.08 72.75 -34.62
C LYS A 364 -2.85 73.66 -34.51
N LYS A 365 -1.83 73.46 -35.36
CA LYS A 365 -0.65 74.34 -35.42
C LYS A 365 -0.87 75.51 -36.36
N GLN A 366 -1.73 75.36 -37.37
CA GLN A 366 -2.09 76.43 -38.29
C GLN A 366 -3.18 77.35 -37.72
N GLU A 367 -4.08 76.83 -36.86
CA GLU A 367 -5.08 77.65 -36.13
C GLU A 367 -4.49 78.41 -34.93
N ALA A 368 -3.24 78.12 -34.55
CA ALA A 368 -2.53 78.76 -33.44
C ALA A 368 -1.47 79.80 -33.91
N GLN A 369 -1.50 80.16 -35.19
CA GLN A 369 -0.83 81.31 -35.79
C GLN A 369 -1.89 82.26 -36.34
#